data_AF-A0A520CB44-F1
#
_entry.id   AF-A0A520CB44-F1
#
_cell.length_a   1.000
_cell.length_b   1.000
_cell.length_c   1.000
_cell.angle_alpha   90.00
_cell.angle_beta   90.00
_cell.angle_gamma   90.00
#
_symmetry.space_group_name_H-M   'P 1'
#
loop_
_entity.id
_entity.type
_entity.pdbx_description
1 polymer ?
#
loop_
_entity_poly.entity_id
_entity_poly.type
_entity_poly.pdbx_seq_one_letter_code
_entity_poly.pdbx_strand_id
1 'polypeptide(L)'
;MKSLHQILPLVALLAAVSAGAQTLATTGTLDLKAERDRLSTERAALDRRVKAEQVACYQRFAVEDCLRDSRQRRRIEDDHLRRQEAAISDIERKQRGAAQLDRLEQKEAPRSQAERDQALQSQQDREQRAADHVQQRDEAAAKAQSNREALERRQAANAREQERAARLREDAPERRATYERRIEEAARRKAERERRNAERTKNAAPLPAPTP
;
A
#
# COMPACT_ATOMS: atom_id res chain seq x y z
N MET A 1 92.87 -17.06 -33.59
CA MET A 1 92.02 -16.24 -34.49
C MET A 1 91.20 -17.17 -35.38
N LYS A 2 90.01 -17.58 -34.92
CA LYS A 2 89.00 -18.30 -35.71
C LYS A 2 87.66 -17.89 -35.12
N SER A 3 87.14 -16.80 -35.67
CA SER A 3 86.18 -15.91 -35.04
C SER A 3 84.76 -16.27 -35.44
N LEU A 4 83.93 -16.63 -34.45
CA LEU A 4 82.76 -15.84 -34.03
C LEU A 4 81.76 -15.34 -35.11
N HIS A 5 81.50 -16.05 -36.21
CA HIS A 5 80.49 -15.63 -37.19
C HIS A 5 79.38 -16.65 -37.51
N GLN A 6 79.23 -17.71 -36.70
CA GLN A 6 78.27 -18.78 -36.98
C GLN A 6 77.06 -18.87 -36.03
N ILE A 7 76.80 -17.87 -35.20
CA ILE A 7 75.66 -17.88 -34.26
C ILE A 7 74.55 -16.88 -34.67
N LEU A 8 74.78 -16.05 -35.68
CA LEU A 8 73.89 -14.90 -35.96
C LEU A 8 72.59 -15.16 -36.75
N PRO A 9 72.31 -16.30 -37.44
CA PRO A 9 71.03 -16.42 -38.15
C PRO A 9 69.92 -17.11 -37.33
N LEU A 10 70.21 -17.71 -36.16
CA LEU A 10 69.22 -18.51 -35.43
C LEU A 10 68.33 -17.69 -34.46
N VAL A 11 68.75 -16.48 -34.08
CA VAL A 11 67.98 -15.63 -33.14
C VAL A 11 66.96 -14.74 -33.86
N ALA A 12 67.08 -14.56 -35.18
CA ALA A 12 66.19 -13.71 -35.95
C ALA A 12 64.83 -14.35 -36.29
N LEU A 13 64.64 -15.66 -36.08
CA LEU A 13 63.38 -16.35 -36.40
C LEU A 13 62.41 -16.51 -35.21
N LEU A 14 62.84 -16.22 -33.97
CA LEU A 14 61.97 -16.36 -32.79
C LEU A 14 61.22 -15.07 -32.37
N ALA A 15 61.48 -13.94 -33.04
CA ALA A 15 60.88 -12.65 -32.67
C ALA A 15 59.56 -12.31 -33.40
N ALA A 16 59.03 -13.20 -34.24
CA ALA A 16 57.84 -12.93 -35.05
C ALA A 16 56.52 -13.47 -34.45
N VAL A 17 56.53 -14.16 -33.31
CA VAL A 17 55.34 -14.82 -32.73
C VAL A 17 54.77 -14.09 -31.49
N SER A 18 55.28 -12.90 -31.15
CA SER A 18 54.77 -12.10 -30.01
C SER A 18 53.95 -10.87 -30.41
N ALA A 19 53.69 -10.66 -31.71
CA ALA A 19 52.95 -9.49 -32.20
C ALA A 19 51.41 -9.64 -32.22
N GLY A 20 50.85 -10.77 -31.74
CA GLY A 20 49.41 -11.05 -31.77
C GLY A 20 48.59 -10.61 -30.54
N ALA A 21 49.22 -10.08 -29.49
CA ALA A 21 48.54 -9.87 -28.20
C ALA A 21 48.18 -8.41 -27.86
N GLN A 22 48.40 -7.43 -28.75
CA GLN A 22 48.18 -6.01 -28.44
C GLN A 22 47.13 -5.30 -29.33
N THR A 23 46.28 -6.02 -30.06
CA THR A 23 45.36 -5.40 -31.04
C THR A 23 43.92 -5.17 -30.54
N LEU A 24 43.61 -5.33 -29.25
CA LEU A 24 42.23 -5.16 -28.75
C LEU A 24 41.97 -3.84 -28.01
N ALA A 25 42.97 -2.97 -27.88
CA ALA A 25 42.86 -1.77 -27.05
C ALA A 25 42.94 -0.46 -27.85
N THR A 26 42.53 -0.41 -29.12
CA THR A 26 42.44 0.87 -29.82
C THR A 26 41.50 0.81 -31.02
N THR A 27 40.19 0.91 -30.77
CA THR A 27 39.19 1.59 -31.62
C THR A 27 37.79 1.37 -31.02
N GLY A 28 37.05 2.46 -30.89
CA GLY A 28 35.71 2.50 -30.31
C GLY A 28 34.72 1.58 -31.02
N THR A 29 33.72 1.17 -30.26
CA THR A 29 32.71 0.14 -30.56
C THR A 29 33.28 -1.27 -30.72
N LEU A 30 33.71 -1.88 -29.61
CA LEU A 30 33.54 -3.34 -29.48
C LEU A 30 32.08 -3.65 -29.81
N ASP A 31 31.84 -4.48 -30.82
CA ASP A 31 30.52 -5.00 -31.08
C ASP A 31 30.13 -5.94 -29.93
N LEU A 32 29.53 -5.35 -28.89
CA LEU A 32 29.09 -6.05 -27.68
C LEU A 32 28.08 -7.15 -28.03
N LYS A 33 27.37 -7.00 -29.15
CA LYS A 33 26.45 -8.02 -29.64
C LYS A 33 27.24 -9.20 -30.21
N ALA A 34 28.22 -8.96 -31.07
CA ALA A 34 29.08 -10.03 -31.59
C ALA A 34 29.82 -10.77 -30.47
N GLU A 35 30.32 -10.05 -29.46
CA GLU A 35 31.01 -10.68 -28.33
C GLU A 35 30.06 -11.52 -27.46
N ARG A 36 28.80 -11.10 -27.29
CA ARG A 36 27.78 -11.94 -26.66
C ARG A 36 27.47 -13.20 -27.45
N ASP A 37 27.30 -13.07 -28.76
CA ASP A 37 27.02 -14.21 -29.63
C ASP A 37 28.17 -15.22 -29.58
N ARG A 38 29.42 -14.72 -29.52
CA ARG A 38 30.62 -15.53 -29.29
C ARG A 38 30.57 -16.25 -27.94
N LEU A 39 30.37 -15.55 -26.83
CA LEU A 39 30.32 -16.16 -25.49
C LEU A 39 29.19 -17.19 -25.35
N SER A 40 28.04 -16.92 -25.97
CA SER A 40 26.92 -17.87 -26.06
C SER A 40 27.34 -19.16 -26.78
N THR A 41 28.07 -19.01 -27.89
CA THR A 41 28.61 -20.14 -28.66
C THR A 41 29.64 -20.93 -27.86
N GLU A 42 30.55 -20.25 -27.16
CA GLU A 42 31.55 -20.87 -26.27
C GLU A 42 30.88 -21.65 -25.13
N ARG A 43 29.83 -21.10 -24.53
CA ARG A 43 29.06 -21.77 -23.47
C ARG A 43 28.35 -23.02 -23.98
N ALA A 44 27.72 -22.94 -25.16
CA ALA A 44 27.09 -24.09 -25.80
C ALA A 44 28.13 -25.19 -26.14
N ALA A 45 29.34 -24.80 -26.54
CA ALA A 45 30.44 -25.72 -26.79
C ALA A 45 30.92 -26.40 -25.50
N LEU A 46 31.09 -25.63 -24.41
CA LEU A 46 31.43 -26.15 -23.09
C LEU A 46 30.38 -27.17 -22.61
N ASP A 47 29.09 -26.84 -22.72
CA ASP A 47 28.02 -27.74 -22.30
C ASP A 47 27.99 -29.05 -23.10
N ARG A 48 28.22 -28.98 -24.43
CA ARG A 48 28.37 -30.19 -25.26
C ARG A 48 29.57 -31.02 -24.82
N ARG A 49 30.71 -30.38 -24.58
CA ARG A 49 31.94 -31.07 -24.15
C ARG A 49 31.76 -31.75 -22.81
N VAL A 50 31.19 -31.06 -21.82
CA VAL A 50 30.94 -31.63 -20.49
C VAL A 50 29.96 -32.81 -20.57
N LYS A 51 28.91 -32.73 -21.39
CA LYS A 51 27.98 -33.86 -21.58
C LYS A 51 28.70 -35.08 -22.16
N ALA A 52 29.56 -34.88 -23.15
CA ALA A 52 30.37 -35.95 -23.72
C ALA A 52 31.37 -36.53 -22.69
N GLU A 53 32.03 -35.67 -21.90
CA GLU A 53 32.92 -36.09 -20.81
C GLU A 53 32.18 -36.93 -19.75
N GLN A 54 30.95 -36.56 -19.39
CA GLN A 54 30.14 -37.32 -18.43
C GLN A 54 29.82 -38.73 -18.94
N VAL A 55 29.42 -38.86 -20.20
CA VAL A 55 29.19 -40.17 -20.83
C VAL A 55 30.47 -41.00 -20.83
N ALA A 56 31.62 -40.39 -21.14
CA ALA A 56 32.91 -41.06 -21.10
C ALA A 56 33.31 -41.48 -19.67
N CYS A 57 32.96 -40.70 -18.64
CA CYS A 57 33.25 -41.05 -17.24
C CYS A 57 32.54 -42.34 -16.81
N TYR A 58 31.30 -42.58 -17.26
CA TYR A 58 30.56 -43.80 -16.93
C TYR A 58 31.18 -45.08 -17.54
N GLN A 59 32.09 -44.94 -18.51
CA GLN A 59 32.81 -46.07 -19.10
C GLN A 59 34.12 -46.39 -18.37
N ARG A 60 34.48 -45.63 -17.33
CA ARG A 60 35.73 -45.79 -16.56
C ARG A 60 35.49 -46.52 -15.25
N PHE A 61 36.53 -47.16 -14.72
CA PHE A 61 36.46 -47.82 -13.40
C PHE A 61 36.31 -46.82 -12.24
N ALA A 62 37.00 -45.67 -12.28
CA ALA A 62 36.92 -44.62 -11.27
C ALA A 62 35.91 -43.53 -11.66
N VAL A 63 34.62 -43.89 -11.74
CA VAL A 63 33.54 -42.99 -12.21
C VAL A 63 33.44 -41.73 -11.36
N GLU A 64 33.41 -41.86 -10.04
CA GLU A 64 33.21 -40.73 -9.13
C GLU A 64 34.34 -39.70 -9.18
N ASP A 65 35.59 -40.15 -9.23
CA ASP A 65 36.74 -39.25 -9.39
C ASP A 65 36.71 -38.56 -10.75
N CYS A 66 36.38 -39.29 -11.83
CA CYS A 66 36.23 -38.70 -13.16
C CYS A 66 35.15 -37.63 -13.20
N LEU A 67 33.98 -37.91 -12.60
CA LEU A 67 32.87 -36.97 -12.53
C LEU A 67 33.23 -35.73 -11.70
N ARG A 68 33.95 -35.90 -10.58
CA ARG A 68 34.44 -34.79 -9.77
C ARG A 68 35.36 -33.88 -10.58
N ASP A 69 36.33 -34.45 -11.29
CA ASP A 69 37.28 -33.67 -12.07
C ASP A 69 36.60 -32.96 -13.25
N SER A 70 35.66 -33.62 -13.93
CA SER A 70 34.86 -32.99 -15.00
C SER A 70 34.03 -31.81 -14.47
N ARG A 71 33.40 -31.94 -13.29
CA ARG A 71 32.70 -30.84 -12.61
C ARG A 71 33.64 -29.71 -12.23
N GLN A 72 34.86 -30.01 -11.78
CA GLN A 72 35.84 -28.99 -11.41
C GLN A 72 36.32 -28.20 -12.63
N ARG A 73 36.66 -28.88 -13.74
CA ARG A 73 37.02 -28.23 -15.01
C ARG A 73 35.89 -27.34 -15.53
N ARG A 74 34.65 -27.86 -15.52
CA ARG A 74 33.47 -27.08 -15.90
C ARG A 74 33.36 -25.80 -15.08
N ARG A 75 33.52 -25.85 -13.75
CA ARG A 75 33.42 -24.66 -12.89
C ARG A 75 34.44 -23.60 -13.29
N ILE A 76 35.69 -23.98 -13.49
CA ILE A 76 36.78 -23.05 -13.85
C ILE A 76 36.48 -22.36 -15.19
N GLU A 77 36.06 -23.13 -16.19
CA GLU A 77 35.76 -22.59 -17.53
C GLU A 77 34.47 -21.75 -17.53
N ASP A 78 33.41 -22.21 -16.85
CA ASP A 78 32.15 -21.45 -16.73
C ASP A 78 32.37 -20.14 -15.96
N ASP A 79 33.21 -20.13 -14.91
CA ASP A 79 33.54 -18.92 -14.17
C ASP A 79 34.30 -17.91 -15.04
N HIS A 80 35.18 -18.37 -15.93
CA HIS A 80 35.85 -17.51 -16.90
C HIS A 80 34.85 -16.88 -17.88
N LEU A 81 33.91 -17.66 -18.42
CA LEU A 81 32.84 -17.15 -19.30
C LEU A 81 31.94 -16.14 -18.56
N ARG A 82 31.52 -16.46 -17.34
CA ARG A 82 30.69 -15.55 -16.51
C ARG A 82 31.36 -14.21 -16.25
N ARG A 83 32.68 -14.21 -15.98
CA ARG A 83 33.43 -12.96 -15.77
C ARG A 83 33.41 -12.07 -17.02
N GLN A 84 33.55 -12.66 -18.20
CA GLN A 84 33.46 -11.93 -19.47
C GLN A 84 32.05 -11.39 -19.72
N GLU A 85 31.02 -12.22 -19.52
CA GLU A 85 29.60 -11.81 -19.64
C GLU A 85 29.25 -10.66 -18.68
N ALA A 86 29.77 -10.70 -17.45
CA ALA A 86 29.58 -9.65 -16.45
C ALA A 86 30.25 -8.34 -16.87
N ALA A 87 31.47 -8.40 -17.43
CA ALA A 87 32.16 -7.22 -17.93
C ALA A 87 31.39 -6.55 -19.08
N ILE A 88 30.87 -7.33 -20.03
CA ILE A 88 30.03 -6.80 -21.12
C ILE A 88 28.76 -6.16 -20.57
N SER A 89 28.09 -6.83 -19.64
CA SER A 89 26.86 -6.32 -19.02
C SER A 89 27.10 -5.03 -18.23
N ASP A 90 28.29 -4.87 -17.63
CA ASP A 90 28.71 -3.64 -16.95
C ASP A 90 28.89 -2.47 -17.92
N ILE A 91 29.56 -2.72 -19.05
CA ILE A 91 29.76 -1.73 -20.11
C ILE A 91 28.40 -1.25 -20.63
N GLU A 92 27.47 -2.15 -20.91
CA GLU A 92 26.13 -1.75 -21.38
C GLU A 92 25.31 -1.02 -20.34
N ARG A 93 25.44 -1.38 -19.06
CA ARG A 93 24.78 -0.64 -17.98
C ARG A 93 25.29 0.80 -17.96
N LYS A 94 26.60 1.00 -18.11
CA LYS A 94 27.21 2.33 -18.19
C LYS A 94 26.76 3.08 -19.45
N GLN A 95 26.75 2.44 -20.62
CA GLN A 95 26.27 3.05 -21.87
C GLN A 95 24.81 3.48 -21.79
N ARG A 96 23.93 2.64 -21.22
CA ARG A 96 22.52 3.00 -21.00
C ARG A 96 22.35 4.13 -19.99
N GLY A 97 23.15 4.12 -18.92
CA GLY A 97 23.19 5.20 -17.94
C GLY A 97 23.59 6.54 -18.56
N ALA A 98 24.69 6.55 -19.31
CA ALA A 98 25.16 7.74 -20.04
C ALA A 98 24.12 8.25 -21.04
N ALA A 99 23.57 7.37 -21.89
CA ALA A 99 22.53 7.75 -22.83
C ALA A 99 21.26 8.29 -22.16
N GLN A 100 20.93 7.84 -20.94
CA GLN A 100 19.82 8.38 -20.17
C GLN A 100 20.14 9.76 -19.59
N LEU A 101 21.37 9.99 -19.12
CA LEU A 101 21.82 11.32 -18.69
C LEU A 101 21.81 12.30 -19.85
N ASP A 102 22.35 11.93 -21.02
CA ASP A 102 22.31 12.77 -22.22
C ASP A 102 20.87 13.15 -22.62
N ARG A 103 19.92 12.22 -22.47
CA ARG A 103 18.50 12.50 -22.71
C ARG A 103 17.88 13.45 -21.69
N LEU A 104 18.32 13.41 -20.44
CA LEU A 104 17.88 14.35 -19.41
C LEU A 104 18.47 15.72 -19.66
N GLU A 105 19.76 15.81 -19.96
CA GLU A 105 20.44 17.06 -20.32
C GLU A 105 19.84 17.71 -21.57
N GLN A 106 19.50 16.93 -22.61
CA GLN A 106 18.80 17.44 -23.80
C GLN A 106 17.38 17.94 -23.49
N LYS A 107 16.72 17.40 -22.46
CA LYS A 107 15.41 17.89 -21.98
C LYS A 107 15.53 19.09 -21.03
N GLU A 108 16.70 19.28 -20.44
CA GLU A 108 17.07 20.41 -19.58
C GLU A 108 17.76 21.54 -20.35
N ALA A 109 18.16 21.28 -21.61
CA ALA A 109 18.52 22.29 -22.60
C ALA A 109 17.48 23.42 -22.57
N PRO A 110 17.90 24.69 -22.76
CA PRO A 110 17.21 25.84 -22.21
C PRO A 110 15.74 25.87 -22.62
N ARG A 111 14.88 25.40 -21.71
CA ARG A 111 13.44 25.61 -21.80
C ARG A 111 13.24 27.11 -21.91
N SER A 112 12.45 27.52 -22.89
CA SER A 112 12.08 28.91 -23.07
C SER A 112 11.50 29.45 -21.75
N GLN A 113 11.66 30.75 -21.50
CA GLN A 113 11.10 31.37 -20.29
C GLN A 113 9.60 31.04 -20.15
N ALA A 114 8.88 31.01 -21.28
CA ALA A 114 7.46 30.64 -21.32
C ALA A 114 7.18 29.20 -20.84
N GLU A 115 7.99 28.21 -21.22
CA GLU A 115 7.82 26.83 -20.75
C GLU A 115 8.13 26.68 -19.25
N ARG A 116 9.09 27.46 -18.74
CA ARG A 116 9.41 27.49 -17.30
C ARG A 116 8.25 28.09 -16.51
N ASP A 117 7.73 29.21 -16.97
CA ASP A 117 6.61 29.90 -16.33
C ASP A 117 5.34 29.02 -16.35
N GLN A 118 5.05 28.36 -17.48
CA GLN A 118 3.94 27.40 -17.58
C GLN A 118 4.13 26.20 -16.64
N ALA A 119 5.35 25.67 -16.49
CA ALA A 119 5.63 24.57 -15.58
C ALA A 119 5.37 24.98 -14.11
N LEU A 120 5.81 26.18 -13.72
CA LEU A 120 5.57 26.76 -12.39
C LEU A 120 4.09 26.99 -12.14
N GLN A 121 3.36 27.56 -13.09
CA GLN A 121 1.90 27.72 -12.99
C GLN A 121 1.21 26.36 -12.83
N SER A 122 1.58 25.37 -13.65
CA SER A 122 1.00 24.03 -13.54
C SER A 122 1.27 23.36 -12.18
N GLN A 123 2.41 23.69 -11.55
CA GLN A 123 2.74 23.21 -10.21
C GLN A 123 1.85 23.90 -9.18
N GLN A 124 1.76 25.22 -9.23
CA GLN A 124 0.91 26.00 -8.33
C GLN A 124 -0.55 25.56 -8.43
N ASP A 125 -1.07 25.33 -9.64
CA ASP A 125 -2.43 24.81 -9.86
C ASP A 125 -2.65 23.42 -9.26
N ARG A 126 -1.62 22.56 -9.26
CA ARG A 126 -1.69 21.24 -8.61
C ARG A 126 -1.70 21.38 -7.09
N GLU A 127 -0.88 22.27 -6.54
CA GLU A 127 -0.80 22.53 -5.10
C GLU A 127 -2.08 23.17 -4.58
N GLN A 128 -2.65 24.15 -5.29
CA GLN A 128 -3.94 24.77 -4.97
C GLN A 128 -5.07 23.74 -4.98
N ARG A 129 -5.18 22.94 -6.05
CA ARG A 129 -6.19 21.86 -6.09
C ARG A 129 -6.04 20.85 -4.96
N ALA A 130 -4.80 20.52 -4.57
CA ALA A 130 -4.56 19.65 -3.43
C ALA A 130 -5.03 20.30 -2.11
N ALA A 131 -4.75 21.59 -1.90
CA ALA A 131 -5.20 22.33 -0.74
C ALA A 131 -6.74 22.44 -0.67
N ASP A 132 -7.38 22.78 -1.79
CA ASP A 132 -8.85 22.87 -1.90
C ASP A 132 -9.51 21.51 -1.60
N HIS A 133 -8.93 20.42 -2.10
CA HIS A 133 -9.42 19.07 -1.80
C HIS A 133 -9.30 18.71 -0.31
N VAL A 134 -8.25 19.15 0.38
CA VAL A 134 -8.14 18.96 1.83
C VAL A 134 -9.23 19.74 2.56
N GLN A 135 -9.39 21.02 2.23
CA GLN A 135 -10.44 21.86 2.83
C GLN A 135 -11.84 21.28 2.62
N GLN A 136 -12.17 20.88 1.39
CA GLN A 136 -13.47 20.26 1.09
C GLN A 136 -13.70 18.96 1.88
N ARG A 137 -12.66 18.16 2.11
CA ARG A 137 -12.77 16.93 2.92
C ARG A 137 -13.02 17.24 4.39
N ASP A 138 -12.37 18.26 4.93
CA ASP A 138 -12.55 18.68 6.31
C ASP A 138 -13.96 19.26 6.53
N GLU A 139 -14.45 20.09 5.60
CA GLU A 139 -15.82 20.60 5.61
C GLU A 139 -16.86 19.48 5.52
N ALA A 140 -16.65 18.52 4.62
CA ALA A 140 -17.52 17.36 4.46
C ALA A 140 -17.52 16.51 5.74
N ALA A 141 -16.37 16.32 6.39
CA ALA A 141 -16.26 15.58 7.64
C ALA A 141 -16.98 16.30 8.80
N ALA A 142 -16.81 17.62 8.93
CA ALA A 142 -17.49 18.43 9.92
C ALA A 142 -19.01 18.41 9.73
N LYS A 143 -19.49 18.53 8.49
CA LYS A 143 -20.91 18.43 8.16
C LYS A 143 -21.47 17.04 8.45
N ALA A 144 -20.72 15.98 8.12
CA ALA A 144 -21.11 14.61 8.44
C ALA A 144 -21.22 14.38 9.95
N GLN A 145 -20.28 14.92 10.73
CA GLN A 145 -20.34 14.86 12.19
C GLN A 145 -21.56 15.62 12.74
N SER A 146 -21.79 16.85 12.31
CA SER A 146 -22.95 17.64 12.73
C SER A 146 -24.27 16.93 12.43
N ASN A 147 -24.38 16.30 11.25
CA ASN A 147 -25.55 15.52 10.87
C ASN A 147 -25.74 14.27 11.76
N ARG A 148 -24.66 13.56 12.12
CA ARG A 148 -24.71 12.41 13.04
C ARG A 148 -25.21 12.84 14.42
N GLU A 149 -24.65 13.89 14.98
CA GLU A 149 -25.07 14.41 16.30
C GLU A 149 -26.53 14.88 16.27
N ALA A 150 -26.97 15.52 15.19
CA ALA A 150 -28.35 15.94 15.03
C ALA A 150 -29.31 14.73 14.94
N LEU A 151 -28.91 13.67 14.24
CA LEU A 151 -29.67 12.43 14.16
C LEU A 151 -29.77 11.75 15.53
N GLU A 152 -28.66 11.62 16.25
CA GLU A 152 -28.61 11.05 17.60
C GLU A 152 -29.48 11.83 18.58
N ARG A 153 -29.43 13.17 18.55
CA ARG A 153 -30.31 14.03 19.37
C ARG A 153 -31.79 13.77 19.08
N ARG A 154 -32.17 13.64 17.80
CA ARG A 154 -33.55 13.33 17.40
C ARG A 154 -33.97 11.93 17.87
N GLN A 155 -33.10 10.94 17.71
CA GLN A 155 -33.36 9.57 18.17
C GLN A 155 -33.53 9.52 19.70
N ALA A 156 -32.67 10.20 20.46
CA ALA A 156 -32.78 10.28 21.92
C ALA A 156 -34.06 11.00 22.37
N ALA A 157 -34.46 12.07 21.68
CA ALA A 157 -35.73 12.75 21.96
C ALA A 157 -36.93 11.84 21.72
N ASN A 158 -36.96 11.14 20.58
CA ASN A 158 -38.02 10.19 20.24
C ASN A 158 -38.08 9.04 21.25
N ALA A 159 -36.93 8.49 21.66
CA ALA A 159 -36.86 7.44 22.67
C ALA A 159 -37.44 7.90 24.02
N ARG A 160 -37.07 9.12 24.48
CA ARG A 160 -37.62 9.71 25.70
C ARG A 160 -39.13 9.93 25.62
N GLU A 161 -39.64 10.33 24.46
CA GLU A 161 -41.08 10.50 24.24
C GLU A 161 -41.80 9.15 24.29
N GLN A 162 -41.25 8.12 23.64
CA GLN A 162 -41.78 6.76 23.67
C GLN A 162 -41.79 6.19 25.10
N GLU A 163 -40.73 6.39 25.88
CA GLU A 163 -40.69 6.00 27.30
C GLU A 163 -41.74 6.71 28.13
N ARG A 164 -41.91 8.03 27.94
CA ARG A 164 -42.97 8.80 28.62
C ARG A 164 -44.36 8.28 28.25
N ALA A 165 -44.60 8.04 26.98
CA ALA A 165 -45.87 7.49 26.51
C ALA A 165 -46.13 6.08 27.06
N ALA A 166 -45.10 5.23 27.16
CA ALA A 166 -45.19 3.90 27.75
C ALA A 166 -45.54 3.97 29.24
N ARG A 167 -44.82 4.78 30.03
CA ARG A 167 -45.13 5.02 31.45
C ARG A 167 -46.56 5.55 31.64
N LEU A 168 -46.98 6.48 30.78
CA LEU A 168 -48.33 7.02 30.86
C LEU A 168 -49.42 5.96 30.61
N ARG A 169 -49.16 4.99 29.73
CA ARG A 169 -50.05 3.85 29.45
C ARG A 169 -50.05 2.85 30.60
N GLU A 170 -48.89 2.57 31.19
CA GLU A 170 -48.72 1.67 32.33
C GLU A 170 -49.46 2.18 33.58
N ASP A 171 -49.31 3.47 33.90
CA ASP A 171 -49.98 4.10 35.05
C ASP A 171 -51.48 4.36 34.83
N ALA A 172 -51.98 4.27 33.59
CA ALA A 172 -53.36 4.63 33.23
C ALA A 172 -54.45 3.90 34.06
N PRO A 173 -54.41 2.56 34.25
CA PRO A 173 -55.39 1.86 35.08
C PRO A 173 -55.37 2.32 36.55
N GLU A 174 -54.19 2.49 37.15
CA GLU A 174 -54.08 2.93 38.54
C GLU A 174 -54.62 4.36 38.72
N ARG A 175 -54.32 5.26 37.78
CA ARG A 175 -54.86 6.63 37.78
C ARG A 175 -56.38 6.64 37.66
N ARG A 176 -56.96 5.80 36.80
CA ARG A 176 -58.42 5.64 36.66
C ARG A 176 -59.05 5.11 37.95
N ALA A 177 -58.52 4.02 38.51
CA ALA A 177 -59.02 3.44 39.75
C ALA A 177 -58.94 4.44 40.93
N THR A 178 -57.86 5.21 41.01
CA THR A 178 -57.70 6.26 42.04
C THR A 178 -58.73 7.38 41.86
N TYR A 179 -59.02 7.77 40.61
CA TYR A 179 -60.03 8.78 40.30
C TYR A 179 -61.44 8.30 40.66
N GLU A 180 -61.79 7.07 40.27
CA GLU A 180 -63.08 6.44 40.60
C GLU A 180 -63.29 6.35 42.11
N ARG A 181 -62.29 5.87 42.86
CA ARG A 181 -62.32 5.84 44.33
C ARG A 181 -62.57 7.22 44.94
N ARG A 182 -61.95 8.28 44.43
CA ARG A 182 -62.18 9.66 44.91
C ARG A 182 -63.61 10.11 44.67
N ILE A 183 -64.22 9.75 43.53
CA ILE A 183 -65.63 10.04 43.25
C ILE A 183 -66.54 9.31 44.23
N GLU A 184 -66.32 8.02 44.44
CA GLU A 184 -67.11 7.22 45.38
C GLU A 184 -67.00 7.74 46.81
N GLU A 185 -65.79 8.06 47.27
CA GLU A 185 -65.57 8.66 48.59
C GLU A 185 -66.30 10.01 48.73
N ALA A 186 -66.25 10.86 47.69
CA ALA A 186 -66.97 12.13 47.69
C ALA A 186 -68.49 11.93 47.77
N ALA A 187 -69.04 10.95 47.04
CA ALA A 187 -70.45 10.59 47.07
C ALA A 187 -70.87 10.05 48.45
N ARG A 188 -70.08 9.15 49.04
CA ARG A 188 -70.30 8.62 50.40
C ARG A 188 -70.31 9.74 51.44
N ARG A 189 -69.33 10.64 51.40
CA ARG A 189 -69.27 11.80 52.31
C ARG A 189 -70.48 12.72 52.16
N LYS A 190 -71.01 12.88 50.95
CA LYS A 190 -72.23 13.67 50.70
C LYS A 190 -73.45 12.98 51.32
N ALA A 191 -73.66 11.70 51.04
CA ALA A 191 -74.78 10.93 51.59
C ALA A 191 -74.74 10.86 53.12
N GLU A 192 -73.56 10.68 53.72
CA GLU A 192 -73.40 10.69 55.17
C GLU A 192 -73.77 12.06 55.78
N ARG A 193 -73.35 13.16 55.14
CA ARG A 193 -73.75 14.51 55.57
C ARG A 193 -75.26 14.71 55.48
N GLU A 194 -75.89 14.27 54.40
CA GLU A 194 -77.34 14.34 54.22
C GLU A 194 -78.07 13.51 55.31
N ARG A 195 -77.60 12.30 55.60
CA ARG A 195 -78.13 11.47 56.70
C ARG A 195 -78.01 12.17 58.05
N ARG A 196 -76.84 12.71 58.40
CA ARG A 196 -76.63 13.45 59.65
C ARG A 196 -77.52 14.69 59.75
N ASN A 197 -77.76 15.38 58.64
CA ASN A 197 -78.67 16.54 58.60
C ASN A 197 -80.13 16.11 58.80
N ALA A 198 -80.56 15.00 58.17
CA ALA A 198 -81.90 14.44 58.36
C ALA A 198 -82.13 13.94 59.80
N GLU A 199 -81.13 13.33 60.43
CA GLU A 199 -81.17 12.93 61.84
C GLU A 199 -81.23 14.15 62.77
N ARG A 200 -80.43 15.19 62.53
CA ARG A 200 -80.49 16.46 63.31
C ARG A 200 -81.83 17.15 63.20
N THR A 201 -82.45 17.17 62.02
CA THR A 201 -83.76 17.83 61.81
C THR A 201 -84.91 17.06 62.45
N LYS A 202 -84.85 15.73 62.49
CA LYS A 202 -85.84 14.90 63.22
C LYS A 202 -85.79 15.10 64.75
N ASN A 203 -84.62 15.40 65.30
CA ASN A 203 -84.42 15.61 66.73
C ASN A 203 -84.46 17.10 67.15
N ALA A 204 -84.83 18.01 66.24
CA ALA A 204 -84.92 19.44 66.54
C ALA A 204 -86.32 19.79 67.07
N ALA A 205 -86.40 20.33 68.30
CA ALA A 205 -87.64 20.84 68.86
C ALA A 205 -88.15 22.06 68.06
N PRO A 206 -89.48 22.22 67.87
CA PRO A 206 -90.03 23.29 67.05
C PRO A 206 -89.70 24.67 67.65
N LEU A 207 -89.25 25.58 66.78
CA LEU A 207 -88.92 26.95 67.14
C LEU A 207 -90.18 27.67 67.66
N PRO A 208 -90.08 28.47 68.74
CA PRO A 208 -91.23 29.18 69.33
C PRO A 208 -91.83 30.16 68.31
N ALA A 209 -93.16 30.19 68.23
CA ALA A 209 -93.88 31.03 67.27
C ALA A 209 -93.64 32.54 67.54
N PRO A 210 -93.43 33.36 66.50
CA PRO A 210 -93.18 34.79 66.66
C PRO A 210 -94.47 35.52 67.10
N THR A 211 -94.35 36.35 68.14
CA THR A 211 -95.40 37.25 68.64
C THR A 211 -95.64 38.44 67.71
N PRO A 212 -96.88 38.99 67.65
CA PRO A 212 -97.28 40.04 66.69
C PRO A 212 -96.54 41.37 66.87
#